data_AF-A0A6G0UEP3-F1
#
_entry.id   AF-A0A6G0UEP3-F1
#
_cell.length_a   1.000
_cell.length_b   1.000
_cell.length_c   1.000
_cell.angle_alpha   90.00
_cell.angle_beta   90.00
_cell.angle_gamma   90.00
#
_symmetry.space_group_name_H-M   'P 1'
#
loop_
_entity.id
_entity.type
_entity.pdbx_description
1 polymer ?
#
loop_
_entity_poly.entity_id
_entity_poly.type
_entity_poly.pdbx_seq_one_letter_code
_entity_poly.pdbx_strand_id
1 'polypeptide(L)'
;KNDIGYHHEVLRHMSFQNLMDEYNEDKLIDLLLIDVEGAEFNLLPFLVDNADKLPPICQINIELHYADQYPPMGNNILETFLRMARQQKYLVLFSDKIGADFYRLYLINVTDPKCRDAYISN
;
A
#
# COMPACT_ATOMS: atom_id res chain seq x y z
N LYS A 1 16.63 -21.23 -25.67
CA LYS A 1 15.44 -20.35 -25.53
C LYS A 1 14.72 -20.84 -24.29
N ASN A 2 14.86 -20.13 -23.18
CA ASN A 2 14.28 -20.52 -21.90
C ASN A 2 12.83 -20.04 -21.88
N ASP A 3 11.91 -20.99 -21.86
CA ASP A 3 10.50 -20.76 -21.64
C ASP A 3 10.34 -20.47 -20.15
N ILE A 4 10.19 -19.20 -19.79
CA ILE A 4 9.87 -18.76 -18.43
C ILE A 4 8.41 -19.15 -18.20
N GLY A 5 8.21 -20.34 -17.63
CA GLY A 5 6.91 -20.97 -17.42
C GLY A 5 6.00 -20.09 -16.56
N TYR A 6 5.05 -19.43 -17.22
CA TYR A 6 3.94 -18.79 -16.54
C TYR A 6 2.95 -19.87 -16.09
N HIS A 7 2.66 -19.89 -14.79
CA HIS A 7 1.58 -20.71 -14.23
C HIS A 7 0.30 -19.88 -14.25
N HIS A 8 -0.74 -20.41 -14.90
CA HIS A 8 -2.06 -19.79 -14.87
C HIS A 8 -2.83 -20.30 -13.66
N GLU A 9 -3.12 -19.41 -12.72
CA GLU A 9 -3.97 -19.68 -11.57
C GLU A 9 -5.20 -18.78 -11.61
N VAL A 10 -6.36 -19.33 -11.22
CA VAL A 10 -7.57 -18.54 -11.03
C VAL A 10 -7.55 -18.02 -9.61
N LEU A 11 -7.25 -16.74 -9.46
CA LEU A 11 -7.26 -16.06 -8.17
C LEU A 11 -8.67 -15.59 -7.83
N ARG A 12 -9.04 -15.68 -6.54
CA ARG A 12 -10.31 -15.14 -6.02
C ARG A 12 -10.25 -13.61 -6.07
N HIS A 13 -11.13 -12.99 -6.85
CA HIS A 13 -11.32 -11.54 -6.82
C HIS A 13 -12.25 -11.16 -5.65
N MET A 14 -11.86 -10.16 -4.87
CA MET A 14 -12.66 -9.62 -3.77
C MET A 14 -12.41 -8.13 -3.58
N SER A 15 -13.35 -7.44 -2.93
CA SER A 15 -13.12 -6.05 -2.52
C SER A 15 -12.05 -5.99 -1.44
N PHE A 16 -11.33 -4.86 -1.38
CA PHE A 16 -10.33 -4.64 -0.36
C PHE A 16 -10.91 -4.66 1.06
N GLN A 17 -12.14 -4.15 1.26
CA GLN A 17 -12.84 -4.25 2.55
C GLN A 17 -13.04 -5.72 2.97
N ASN A 18 -13.56 -6.56 2.07
CA ASN A 18 -13.79 -7.97 2.39
C ASN A 18 -12.47 -8.69 2.71
N LEU A 19 -11.38 -8.33 2.03
CA LEU A 19 -10.05 -8.84 2.36
C LEU A 19 -9.69 -8.46 3.79
N MET A 20 -9.80 -7.18 4.15
CA MET A 20 -9.45 -6.71 5.49
C MET A 20 -10.31 -7.34 6.59
N ASP A 21 -11.59 -7.60 6.31
CA ASP A 21 -12.49 -8.29 7.24
C ASP A 21 -12.05 -9.74 7.51
N GLU A 22 -11.47 -10.45 6.52
CA GLU A 22 -10.88 -11.79 6.71
C GLU A 22 -9.59 -11.74 7.59
N TYR A 23 -8.98 -10.57 7.70
CA TYR A 23 -7.76 -10.31 8.46
C TYR A 23 -7.99 -9.63 9.83
N ASN A 24 -9.22 -9.70 10.39
CA ASN A 24 -9.66 -9.16 11.70
C ASN A 24 -8.58 -8.70 12.73
N GLU A 25 -8.91 -7.68 13.54
CA GLU A 25 -8.02 -6.92 14.45
C GLU A 25 -6.92 -7.69 15.23
N ASP A 26 -7.08 -8.99 15.46
CA ASP A 26 -6.08 -9.86 16.09
C ASP A 26 -4.87 -10.21 15.19
N LYS A 27 -4.98 -10.04 13.86
CA LYS A 27 -3.89 -10.38 12.93
C LYS A 27 -3.09 -9.14 12.54
N LEU A 28 -1.82 -9.15 12.93
CA LEU A 28 -0.83 -8.21 12.45
C LEU A 28 -0.54 -8.50 10.96
N ILE A 29 -0.68 -7.50 10.10
CA ILE A 29 -0.21 -7.60 8.71
C ILE A 29 1.22 -7.08 8.68
N ASP A 30 2.16 -7.99 8.54
CA ASP A 30 3.58 -7.65 8.53
C ASP A 30 3.96 -6.84 7.29
N LEU A 31 3.58 -7.33 6.11
CA LEU A 31 3.84 -6.72 4.82
C LEU A 31 2.59 -6.75 3.93
N LEU A 32 2.21 -5.58 3.44
CA LEU A 32 1.18 -5.39 2.42
C LEU A 32 1.83 -4.87 1.13
N LEU A 33 1.84 -5.71 0.09
CA LEU A 33 2.29 -5.33 -1.25
C LEU A 33 1.06 -4.99 -2.10
N ILE A 34 1.10 -3.84 -2.77
CA ILE A 34 0.00 -3.38 -3.60
C ILE A 34 0.57 -2.92 -4.93
N ASP A 35 -0.02 -3.41 -6.02
CA ASP A 35 0.13 -2.88 -7.37
C ASP A 35 -1.17 -2.13 -7.71
N VAL A 36 -1.05 -0.89 -8.18
CA VAL A 36 -2.18 0.03 -8.36
C VAL A 36 -2.14 0.64 -9.74
N GLU A 37 -3.21 0.41 -10.50
CA GLU A 37 -3.43 1.00 -11.81
C GLU A 37 -4.80 1.70 -11.93
N GLY A 38 -4.83 2.89 -12.52
CA GLY A 38 -6.07 3.57 -12.94
C GLY A 38 -7.15 3.73 -11.85
N ALA A 39 -8.21 2.92 -11.90
CA ALA A 39 -9.34 3.02 -10.97
C ALA A 39 -8.97 2.70 -9.51
N GLU A 40 -7.82 2.06 -9.28
CA GLU A 40 -7.37 1.62 -7.96
C GLU A 40 -6.70 2.75 -7.15
N PHE A 41 -6.47 3.94 -7.74
CA PHE A 41 -5.83 5.06 -7.02
C PHE A 41 -6.57 5.52 -5.76
N ASN A 42 -7.86 5.18 -5.61
CA ASN A 42 -8.63 5.47 -4.40
C ASN A 42 -8.28 4.53 -3.22
N LEU A 43 -7.50 3.48 -3.44
CA LEU A 43 -7.09 2.52 -2.41
C LEU A 43 -6.18 3.18 -1.37
N LEU A 44 -5.25 4.04 -1.79
CA LEU A 44 -4.35 4.74 -0.87
C LEU A 44 -5.11 5.71 0.06
N PRO A 45 -5.99 6.60 -0.44
CA PRO A 45 -6.89 7.37 0.42
C PRO A 45 -7.71 6.49 1.36
N PHE A 46 -8.28 5.38 0.86
CA PHE A 46 -9.06 4.45 1.67
C PHE A 46 -8.26 3.87 2.84
N LEU A 47 -7.01 3.42 2.59
CA LEU A 47 -6.11 2.89 3.62
C LEU A 47 -5.86 3.90 4.72
N VAL A 48 -5.63 5.15 4.35
CA VAL A 48 -5.34 6.24 5.29
C VAL A 48 -6.58 6.64 6.08
N ASP A 49 -7.74 6.71 5.43
CA ASP A 49 -9.02 7.08 6.04
C ASP A 49 -9.54 6.03 7.02
N ASN A 50 -9.20 4.77 6.77
CA ASN A 50 -9.66 3.63 7.56
C ASN A 50 -8.55 3.00 8.40
N ALA A 51 -7.37 3.63 8.51
CA ALA A 51 -6.19 3.05 9.16
C ALA A 51 -6.40 2.58 10.61
N ASP A 52 -7.43 3.08 11.31
CA ASP A 52 -7.76 2.70 12.70
C ASP A 52 -8.85 1.63 12.79
N LYS A 53 -9.50 1.30 11.67
CA LYS A 53 -10.48 0.21 11.53
C LYS A 53 -9.88 -1.02 10.84
N LEU A 54 -8.68 -0.86 10.28
CA LEU A 54 -7.93 -1.93 9.66
C LEU A 54 -7.05 -2.60 10.71
N PRO A 55 -6.72 -3.89 10.52
CA PRO A 55 -5.70 -4.54 11.31
C PRO A 55 -4.39 -3.74 11.24
N PRO A 56 -3.55 -3.73 12.29
CA PRO A 56 -2.28 -3.03 12.22
C PRO A 56 -1.42 -3.58 11.07
N ILE A 57 -1.03 -2.69 10.14
CA ILE A 57 -0.13 -3.02 9.04
C ILE A 57 1.25 -2.42 9.35
N CYS A 58 2.30 -3.23 9.35
CA CYS A 58 3.65 -2.77 9.68
C CYS A 58 4.36 -2.15 8.49
N GLN A 59 4.29 -2.81 7.33
CA GLN A 59 4.91 -2.33 6.10
C GLN A 59 3.87 -2.28 4.99
N ILE A 60 3.78 -1.15 4.30
CA ILE A 60 3.00 -1.02 3.07
C ILE A 60 3.96 -0.65 1.95
N ASN A 61 3.92 -1.40 0.86
CA ASN A 61 4.77 -1.16 -0.29
C ASN A 61 3.93 -1.12 -1.57
N ILE A 62 3.78 0.07 -2.15
CA ILE A 62 2.81 0.36 -3.21
C ILE A 62 3.55 0.72 -4.50
N GLU A 63 3.20 0.05 -5.59
CA GLU A 63 3.48 0.46 -6.97
C GLU A 63 2.35 1.32 -7.49
N LEU A 64 2.70 2.52 -7.95
CA LEU A 64 1.76 3.47 -8.54
C LEU A 64 2.10 3.60 -10.02
N HIS A 65 1.33 2.92 -10.86
CA HIS A 65 1.54 2.91 -12.30
C HIS A 65 0.94 4.16 -12.94
N TYR A 66 1.55 4.64 -14.04
CA TYR A 66 0.91 5.68 -14.84
C TYR A 66 -0.33 5.13 -15.53
N ALA A 67 -1.44 5.85 -15.45
CA ALA A 67 -2.64 5.52 -16.20
C ALA A 67 -2.95 6.65 -17.17
N ASP A 68 -2.57 6.49 -18.44
CA ASP A 68 -2.75 7.49 -19.50
C ASP A 68 -4.22 7.93 -19.69
N GLN A 69 -5.16 7.11 -19.21
CA GLN A 69 -6.61 7.27 -19.42
C GLN A 69 -7.36 7.83 -18.19
N TYR A 70 -6.69 8.11 -17.07
CA TYR A 70 -7.34 8.62 -15.86
C TYR A 70 -6.83 10.04 -15.51
N PRO A 71 -7.72 11.01 -15.19
CA PRO A 71 -7.38 12.41 -14.92
C PRO A 71 -6.49 12.53 -13.66
N PRO A 72 -5.79 13.67 -13.45
CA PRO A 72 -4.42 13.68 -12.98
C PRO A 72 -4.26 13.05 -11.59
N MET A 73 -3.47 11.97 -11.56
CA MET A 73 -2.86 11.30 -10.39
C MET A 73 -2.44 12.26 -9.26
N GLY A 74 -2.02 13.48 -9.61
CA GLY A 74 -1.23 14.36 -8.76
C GLY A 74 -1.92 14.87 -7.49
N ASN A 75 -3.22 15.19 -7.53
CA ASN A 75 -3.84 15.89 -6.39
C ASN A 75 -4.25 14.94 -5.27
N ASN A 76 -4.85 13.79 -5.57
CA ASN A 76 -5.32 12.87 -4.52
C ASN A 76 -4.17 12.12 -3.83
N ILE A 77 -3.13 11.74 -4.58
CA ILE A 77 -1.98 11.02 -4.03
C ILE A 77 -1.15 11.95 -3.14
N LEU A 78 -0.83 13.17 -3.60
CA LEU A 78 -0.10 14.15 -2.81
C LEU A 78 -0.86 14.57 -1.55
N GLU A 79 -2.16 14.84 -1.65
CA GLU A 79 -2.98 15.16 -0.47
C GLU A 79 -3.00 13.99 0.52
N THR A 80 -3.10 12.76 0.03
CA THR A 80 -3.04 11.57 0.89
C THR A 80 -1.69 11.47 1.57
N PHE A 81 -0.59 11.70 0.86
CA PHE A 81 0.75 11.77 1.43
C PHE A 81 0.87 12.80 2.54
N LEU A 82 0.41 14.03 2.28
CA LEU A 82 0.44 15.10 3.26
C LEU A 82 -0.38 14.76 4.51
N ARG A 83 -1.50 14.06 4.34
CA ARG A 83 -2.32 13.59 5.46
C ARG A 83 -1.62 12.50 6.27
N MET A 84 -0.98 11.52 5.62
CA MET A 84 -0.18 10.50 6.31
C MET A 84 0.97 11.11 7.09
N ALA A 85 1.68 12.06 6.47
CA ALA A 85 2.79 12.78 7.11
C ALA A 85 2.31 13.55 8.35
N ARG A 86 1.13 14.19 8.30
CA ARG A 86 0.52 14.89 9.45
C ARG A 86 0.10 13.96 10.56
N GLN A 87 -0.39 12.77 10.24
CA GLN A 87 -0.78 11.76 11.22
C GLN A 87 0.43 11.15 11.96
N GLN A 88 1.63 11.26 11.40
CA GLN A 88 2.88 10.69 11.94
C GLN A 88 2.80 9.18 12.24
N LYS A 89 1.79 8.48 11.69
CA LYS A 89 1.56 7.05 11.86
C LYS A 89 2.61 6.23 11.12
N TYR A 90 2.99 6.71 9.94
CA TYR A 90 3.92 6.03 9.05
C TYR A 90 5.16 6.88 8.78
N LEU A 91 6.33 6.26 8.85
CA LEU A 91 7.54 6.76 8.22
C LEU A 91 7.39 6.54 6.71
N VAL A 92 7.43 7.62 5.95
CA VAL A 92 7.28 7.60 4.50
C VAL A 92 8.66 7.54 3.87
N LEU A 93 8.92 6.46 3.13
CA LEU A 93 10.11 6.26 2.31
C LEU A 93 9.67 6.23 0.85
N PHE A 94 10.00 7.27 0.10
CA PHE A 94 9.62 7.39 -1.30
C PHE A 94 10.83 7.07 -2.18
N SER A 95 10.65 6.18 -3.15
CA SER A 95 11.60 6.03 -4.25
C SER A 95 11.11 6.83 -5.44
N ASP A 96 12.04 7.56 -6.06
CA ASP A 96 11.82 8.11 -7.40
C ASP A 96 11.53 6.96 -8.40
N LYS A 97 11.07 7.33 -9.59
CA LYS A 97 10.66 6.45 -10.68
C LYS A 97 11.58 5.23 -10.82
N ILE A 98 11.07 4.04 -10.51
CA ILE A 98 11.79 2.77 -10.67
C ILE A 98 11.45 2.21 -12.06
N GLY A 99 12.39 2.27 -13.00
CA GLY A 99 12.14 1.82 -14.37
C GLY A 99 11.25 2.78 -15.18
N ALA A 100 10.50 2.25 -16.16
CA ALA A 100 9.83 3.09 -17.16
C ALA A 100 8.47 3.66 -16.72
N ASP A 101 7.73 3.03 -15.78
CA ASP A 101 6.27 3.26 -15.73
C ASP A 101 5.62 3.35 -14.33
N PHE A 102 6.38 3.31 -13.23
CA PHE A 102 5.78 3.43 -11.88
C PHE A 102 6.63 4.15 -10.83
N TYR A 103 5.95 4.66 -9.81
CA TYR A 103 6.54 5.13 -8.56
C TYR A 103 6.39 4.07 -7.47
N ARG A 104 7.37 4.00 -6.57
CA ARG A 104 7.33 3.05 -5.45
C ARG A 104 7.26 3.83 -4.13
N LEU A 105 6.22 3.54 -3.37
CA LEU A 105 6.02 4.08 -2.04
C LEU A 105 6.20 2.99 -0.99
N TYR A 106 7.08 3.23 -0.02
CA TYR A 106 7.25 2.43 1.18
C TYR A 106 6.77 3.19 2.41
N LEU A 107 5.98 2.54 3.26
CA LEU A 107 5.44 3.07 4.50
C LEU A 107 5.75 2.10 5.62
N ILE A 108 6.29 2.60 6.73
CA ILE A 108 6.58 1.80 7.93
C ILE A 108 5.78 2.38 9.09
N ASN A 109 4.92 1.58 9.72
CA ASN A 109 4.14 2.01 10.88
C ASN A 109 5.05 2.16 12.10
N VAL A 110 5.20 3.40 12.58
CA VAL A 110 6.10 3.74 13.68
C VAL A 110 5.37 3.91 15.01
N THR A 111 4.05 3.89 14.97
CA THR A 111 3.20 4.15 16.15
C THR A 111 2.71 2.87 16.81
N ASP A 112 2.52 1.79 16.05
CA ASP A 112 2.19 0.49 16.62
C ASP A 112 3.45 -0.13 17.26
N PRO A 113 3.45 -0.46 18.56
CA PRO A 113 4.61 -1.05 19.22
C PRO A 113 5.10 -2.34 18.56
N LYS A 114 4.19 -3.20 18.07
CA LYS A 114 4.57 -4.47 17.41
C LYS A 114 5.39 -4.21 16.14
N CYS A 115 4.98 -3.20 15.36
CA CYS A 115 5.67 -2.83 14.14
C CYS A 115 6.98 -2.09 14.40
N ARG A 116 6.95 -1.13 15.34
CA ARG A 116 8.15 -0.37 15.71
C ARG A 116 9.23 -1.28 16.28
N ASP A 117 8.87 -2.20 17.17
CA ASP A 117 9.84 -3.07 17.83
C ASP A 117 10.40 -4.14 16.86
N ALA A 118 9.67 -4.48 15.80
CA ALA A 118 10.15 -5.38 14.76
C ALA A 118 11.10 -4.71 13.74
N TYR A 119 10.91 -3.42 13.45
CA TYR A 119 11.54 -2.76 12.29
C TYR A 119 12.39 -1.52 12.59
N ILE A 120 12.28 -0.94 13.78
CA ILE A 120 12.91 0.34 14.12
C ILE A 120 13.73 0.25 15.41
N SER A 121 13.22 -0.46 16.42
CA SER A 121 13.93 -0.64 17.68
C SER A 121 15.03 -1.70 17.54
N ASN A 122 16.24 -1.40 18.03
CA ASN A 122 17.33 -2.36 18.23
C ASN A 122 17.22 -3.05 19.59
#